data_AF-Y0KG53-F1
#
_entry.id   AF-Y0KG53-F1
#
_cell.length_a   1.000
_cell.length_b   1.000
_cell.length_c   1.000
_cell.angle_alpha   90.00
_cell.angle_beta   90.00
_cell.angle_gamma   90.00
#
_symmetry.space_group_name_H-M   'P 1'
#
loop_
_entity.id
_entity.type
_entity.pdbx_description
1 polymer ?
#
loop_
_entity_poly.entity_id
_entity_poly.type
_entity_poly.pdbx_seq_one_letter_code
_entity_poly.pdbx_strand_id
1 'polypeptide(L)'
;MSRGFVKEDDLEHAGTDLPERPVSAHPNYVTPAGLAQLESQAQALAQERLTLSKRKDDPTANQRFGVIERDLRYISARLENAILVDPAQQDQHTVLFGAHVKVEDETGEVSGFIIVGEDEANIAEHKVSYISPIARALIGRKVGDSVIWQRPAGNLQIDIIEIHYGK
;
A
#
# COMPACT_ATOMS: atom_id res chain seq x y z
N MET A 1 -35.10 8.67 -39.74
CA MET A 1 -35.49 9.32 -38.46
C MET A 1 -35.43 8.26 -37.38
N SER A 2 -34.32 8.18 -36.66
CA SER A 2 -34.16 7.20 -35.58
C SER A 2 -33.63 7.97 -34.37
N ARG A 3 -34.57 8.45 -33.54
CA ARG A 3 -34.27 9.02 -32.23
C ARG A 3 -33.77 7.87 -31.37
N GLY A 4 -32.46 7.81 -31.14
CA GLY A 4 -31.89 6.98 -30.09
C GLY A 4 -32.38 7.53 -28.75
N PHE A 5 -33.34 6.84 -28.15
CA PHE A 5 -33.66 7.00 -26.73
C PHE A 5 -32.45 6.49 -25.95
N VAL A 6 -31.68 7.40 -25.36
CA VAL A 6 -30.77 7.05 -24.27
C VAL A 6 -31.67 6.72 -23.09
N LYS A 7 -31.70 5.45 -22.69
CA LYS A 7 -32.41 4.95 -21.53
C LYS A 7 -31.79 5.57 -20.28
N GLU A 8 -32.59 6.30 -19.50
CA GLU A 8 -32.20 6.79 -18.17
C GLU A 8 -31.93 5.63 -17.18
N ASP A 9 -32.40 4.41 -17.46
CA ASP A 9 -32.17 3.19 -16.67
C ASP A 9 -30.70 2.77 -16.53
N ASP A 10 -29.84 3.11 -17.50
CA ASP A 10 -28.42 2.72 -17.46
C ASP A 10 -27.63 3.53 -16.40
N LEU A 11 -28.14 4.69 -16.00
CA LEU A 11 -27.53 5.51 -14.96
C LEU A 11 -27.90 5.04 -13.54
N GLU A 12 -29.06 4.39 -13.36
CA GLU A 12 -29.46 3.83 -12.06
C GLU A 12 -28.63 2.60 -11.66
N HIS A 13 -28.16 1.81 -12.65
CA HIS A 13 -27.32 0.63 -12.41
C HIS A 13 -25.81 0.93 -12.38
N ALA A 14 -25.40 2.13 -12.81
CA ALA A 14 -23.98 2.51 -12.87
C ALA A 14 -23.31 2.62 -11.48
N GLY A 15 -24.09 2.66 -10.39
CA GLY A 15 -23.59 2.75 -9.02
C GLY A 15 -23.49 1.42 -8.24
N THR A 16 -24.01 0.32 -8.78
CA THR A 16 -24.27 -0.91 -7.99
C THR A 16 -23.26 -2.05 -8.16
N ASP A 17 -22.33 -1.99 -9.13
CA ASP A 17 -21.39 -3.10 -9.38
C ASP A 17 -19.93 -2.61 -9.48
N LEU A 18 -19.50 -1.86 -8.46
CA LEU A 18 -18.08 -1.55 -8.29
C LEU A 18 -17.34 -2.84 -7.92
N PRO A 19 -16.38 -3.32 -8.73
CA PRO A 19 -15.65 -4.52 -8.40
C PRO A 19 -14.93 -4.32 -7.07
N GLU A 20 -15.01 -5.34 -6.22
CA GLU A 20 -14.35 -5.35 -4.92
C GLU A 20 -12.84 -5.18 -5.09
N ARG A 21 -12.22 -4.45 -4.15
CA ARG A 21 -10.77 -4.31 -4.14
C ARG A 21 -10.18 -5.65 -3.68
N PRO A 22 -9.25 -6.24 -4.45
CA PRO A 22 -8.63 -7.50 -4.04
C PRO A 22 -7.83 -7.28 -2.77
N VAL A 23 -8.08 -8.10 -1.75
CA VAL A 23 -7.23 -8.19 -0.56
C VAL A 23 -6.09 -9.15 -0.87
N SER A 24 -4.86 -8.73 -0.59
CA SER A 24 -3.67 -9.58 -0.78
C SER A 24 -3.78 -10.88 0.02
N ALA A 25 -3.33 -11.99 -0.56
CA ALA A 25 -3.27 -13.28 0.13
C ALA A 25 -2.04 -13.41 1.05
N HIS A 26 -1.12 -12.43 1.00
CA HIS A 26 0.06 -12.41 1.84
C HIS A 26 -0.26 -11.90 3.25
N PRO A 27 0.53 -12.28 4.28
CA PRO A 27 0.37 -11.73 5.64
C PRO A 27 0.39 -10.20 5.65
N ASN A 28 -0.53 -9.56 6.35
CA ASN A 28 -0.59 -8.10 6.40
C ASN A 28 0.33 -7.56 7.51
N TYR A 29 1.64 -7.59 7.30
CA TYR A 29 2.58 -6.91 8.20
C TYR A 29 2.41 -5.39 8.09
N VAL A 30 2.29 -4.73 9.23
CA VAL A 30 2.16 -3.26 9.32
C VAL A 30 3.11 -2.70 10.36
N THR A 31 3.71 -1.55 10.08
CA THR A 31 4.43 -0.77 11.10
C THR A 31 3.42 -0.04 12.01
N PRO A 32 3.83 0.44 13.20
CA PRO A 32 2.96 1.29 14.03
C PRO A 32 2.44 2.54 13.29
N ALA A 33 3.29 3.14 12.44
CA ALA A 33 2.89 4.29 11.62
C ALA A 33 1.86 3.87 10.56
N GLY A 34 2.05 2.72 9.92
CA GLY A 34 1.10 2.18 8.94
C GLY A 34 -0.26 1.83 9.50
N LEU A 35 -0.28 1.21 10.68
CA LEU A 35 -1.52 0.91 11.38
C LEU A 35 -2.29 2.21 11.69
N ALA A 36 -1.61 3.22 12.22
CA ALA A 36 -2.22 4.53 12.49
C ALA A 36 -2.72 5.22 11.20
N GLN A 37 -2.02 5.05 10.07
CA GLN A 37 -2.46 5.54 8.77
C GLN A 37 -3.75 4.85 8.30
N LEU A 38 -3.82 3.52 8.40
CA LEU A 38 -5.02 2.74 8.06
C LEU A 38 -6.22 3.13 8.94
N GLU A 39 -6.01 3.28 10.24
CA GLU A 39 -7.05 3.73 11.18
C GLU A 39 -7.55 5.15 10.84
N SER A 40 -6.64 6.08 10.58
CA SER A 40 -6.97 7.45 10.16
C SER A 40 -7.76 7.46 8.86
N GLN A 41 -7.36 6.65 7.88
CA GLN A 41 -8.06 6.51 6.61
C GLN A 41 -9.47 5.93 6.81
N ALA A 42 -9.63 4.88 7.63
CA ALA A 42 -10.92 4.30 7.97
C ALA A 42 -11.86 5.34 8.61
N GLN A 43 -11.34 6.14 9.55
CA GLN A 43 -12.10 7.21 10.20
C GLN A 43 -12.52 8.28 9.20
N ALA A 44 -11.62 8.74 8.33
CA ALA A 44 -11.92 9.74 7.31
C ALA A 44 -13.03 9.26 6.35
N LEU A 45 -12.92 8.02 5.86
CA LEU A 45 -13.95 7.42 5.00
C LEU A 45 -15.29 7.25 5.73
N ALA A 46 -15.28 6.88 7.01
CA ALA A 46 -16.50 6.77 7.80
C ALA A 46 -17.21 8.12 7.96
N GLN A 47 -16.47 9.22 8.15
CA GLN A 47 -17.02 10.57 8.20
C GLN A 47 -17.57 11.01 6.83
N GLU A 48 -16.84 10.72 5.75
CA GLU A 48 -17.30 10.99 4.39
C GLU A 48 -18.60 10.23 4.08
N ARG A 49 -18.67 8.94 4.44
CA ARG A 49 -19.88 8.12 4.33
C ARG A 49 -21.08 8.75 5.03
N LEU A 50 -20.91 9.21 6.28
CA LEU A 50 -21.98 9.85 7.03
C LEU A 50 -22.47 11.12 6.33
N THR A 51 -21.55 11.89 5.75
CA THR A 51 -21.88 13.12 5.01
C THR A 51 -22.66 12.81 3.73
N LEU A 52 -22.21 11.82 2.96
CA LEU A 52 -22.87 11.38 1.72
C LEU A 52 -24.23 10.74 1.99
N SER A 53 -24.39 10.02 3.09
CA SER A 53 -25.67 9.38 3.47
C SER A 53 -26.83 10.35 3.66
N LYS A 54 -26.54 11.66 3.84
CA LYS A 54 -27.54 12.73 3.96
C LYS A 54 -27.98 13.30 2.61
N ARG A 55 -27.30 12.97 1.52
CA ARG A 55 -27.53 13.49 0.15
C ARG A 55 -28.03 12.39 -0.79
N LYS A 56 -29.04 11.62 -0.37
CA LYS A 56 -29.53 10.44 -1.10
C LYS A 56 -30.16 10.76 -2.47
N ASP A 57 -30.64 11.99 -2.65
CA ASP A 57 -31.26 12.43 -3.91
C ASP A 57 -30.23 12.94 -4.94
N ASP A 58 -28.93 12.95 -4.60
CA ASP A 58 -27.86 13.36 -5.50
C ASP A 58 -27.18 12.12 -6.13
N PRO A 59 -27.31 11.91 -7.46
CA PRO A 59 -26.70 10.78 -8.15
C PRO A 59 -25.18 10.70 -7.98
N THR A 60 -24.50 11.85 -7.92
CA THR A 60 -23.04 11.91 -7.73
C THR A 60 -22.67 11.48 -6.31
N ALA A 61 -23.47 11.87 -5.32
CA ALA A 61 -23.27 11.46 -3.94
C ALA A 61 -23.49 9.95 -3.77
N ASN A 62 -24.48 9.37 -4.46
CA ASN A 62 -24.75 7.93 -4.44
C ASN A 62 -23.61 7.11 -5.08
N GLN A 63 -23.08 7.55 -6.22
CA GLN A 63 -21.91 6.91 -6.84
C GLN A 63 -20.69 6.96 -5.91
N ARG A 64 -20.40 8.12 -5.32
CA ARG A 64 -19.30 8.27 -4.36
C ARG A 64 -19.52 7.40 -3.12
N PHE A 65 -20.75 7.32 -2.61
CA PHE A 65 -21.09 6.48 -1.47
C PHE A 65 -20.74 5.00 -1.71
N GLY A 66 -21.05 4.47 -2.90
CA GLY A 66 -20.64 3.11 -3.28
C GLY A 66 -19.14 2.89 -3.26
N VAL A 67 -18.36 3.86 -3.74
CA VAL A 67 -16.88 3.82 -3.71
C VAL A 67 -16.37 3.80 -2.27
N ILE A 68 -16.91 4.67 -1.40
CA ILE A 68 -16.52 4.76 0.00
C ILE A 68 -16.85 3.48 0.77
N GLU A 69 -18.02 2.89 0.52
CA GLU A 69 -18.41 1.61 1.12
C GLU A 69 -17.47 0.48 0.72
N ARG A 70 -17.07 0.41 -0.56
CA ARG A 70 -16.06 -0.57 -1.02
C ARG A 70 -14.71 -0.34 -0.35
N ASP A 71 -14.24 0.90 -0.28
CA ASP A 71 -12.96 1.23 0.33
C ASP A 71 -12.96 0.94 1.84
N LEU A 72 -14.07 1.21 2.54
CA LEU A 72 -14.25 0.85 3.95
C LEU A 72 -14.20 -0.67 4.16
N ARG A 73 -14.83 -1.47 3.29
CA ARG A 73 -14.74 -2.94 3.36
C ARG A 73 -13.30 -3.42 3.19
N TYR A 74 -12.58 -2.88 2.20
CA TYR A 74 -11.16 -3.19 1.99
C TYR A 74 -10.32 -2.85 3.23
N ILE A 75 -10.41 -1.62 3.73
CA ILE A 75 -9.59 -1.18 4.87
C ILE A 75 -9.95 -1.96 6.14
N SER A 76 -11.23 -2.26 6.35
CA SER A 76 -11.67 -3.07 7.49
C SER A 76 -11.09 -4.48 7.44
N ALA A 77 -11.07 -5.11 6.26
CA ALA A 77 -10.42 -6.42 6.08
C ALA A 77 -8.90 -6.36 6.29
N ARG A 78 -8.24 -5.27 5.87
CA ARG A 78 -6.80 -5.07 6.13
C ARG A 78 -6.52 -4.87 7.62
N LEU A 79 -7.29 -4.02 8.31
CA LEU A 79 -7.18 -3.79 9.75
C LEU A 79 -7.41 -5.07 10.57
N GLU A 80 -8.42 -5.87 10.20
CA GLU A 80 -8.72 -7.13 10.89
C GLU A 80 -7.57 -8.14 10.82
N ASN A 81 -6.87 -8.18 9.69
CA ASN A 81 -5.75 -9.10 9.44
C ASN A 81 -4.37 -8.48 9.72
N ALA A 82 -4.32 -7.27 10.27
CA ALA A 82 -3.07 -6.55 10.50
C ALA A 82 -2.19 -7.25 11.55
N ILE A 83 -0.94 -7.48 11.19
CA ILE A 83 0.11 -8.04 12.05
C ILE A 83 1.10 -6.92 12.35
N LEU A 84 0.97 -6.33 13.53
CA LEU A 84 1.83 -5.24 13.96
C LEU A 84 3.26 -5.74 14.19
N VAL A 85 4.22 -5.11 13.51
CA VAL A 85 5.65 -5.36 13.68
C VAL A 85 6.33 -4.04 14.03
N ASP A 86 6.87 -3.97 15.24
CA ASP A 86 7.61 -2.80 15.72
C ASP A 86 9.07 -2.85 15.23
N PRO A 87 9.50 -1.92 14.35
CA PRO A 87 10.87 -1.88 13.85
C PRO A 87 11.91 -1.67 14.97
N ALA A 88 11.53 -1.01 16.07
CA ALA A 88 12.44 -0.74 17.19
C ALA A 88 12.86 -2.02 17.96
N GLN A 89 12.10 -3.11 17.80
CA GLN A 89 12.37 -4.39 18.47
C GLN A 89 13.14 -5.38 17.58
N GLN A 90 13.46 -5.01 16.34
CA GLN A 90 14.14 -5.87 15.38
C GLN A 90 15.67 -5.83 15.54
N ASP A 91 16.35 -6.85 15.01
CA ASP A 91 17.81 -6.87 14.87
C ASP A 91 18.27 -5.72 13.98
N GLN A 92 19.13 -4.87 14.52
CA GLN A 92 19.64 -3.66 13.87
C GLN A 92 20.71 -3.94 12.80
N HIS A 93 21.25 -5.17 12.75
CA HIS A 93 22.34 -5.54 11.84
C HIS A 93 21.88 -6.29 10.60
N THR A 94 20.61 -6.71 10.57
CA THR A 94 20.04 -7.50 9.49
C THR A 94 18.87 -6.73 8.89
N VAL A 95 18.72 -6.76 7.57
CA VAL A 95 17.56 -6.17 6.89
C VAL A 95 16.33 -7.01 7.18
N LEU A 96 15.37 -6.45 7.90
CA LEU A 96 14.07 -7.07 8.21
C LEU A 96 12.94 -6.07 7.88
N PHE A 97 11.71 -6.43 8.26
CA PHE A 97 10.57 -5.53 8.15
C PHE A 97 10.78 -4.26 8.98
N GLY A 98 10.47 -3.10 8.40
CA GLY A 98 10.71 -1.78 9.00
C GLY A 98 12.14 -1.27 8.83
N ALA A 99 13.04 -2.02 8.20
CA ALA A 99 14.41 -1.58 7.96
C ALA A 99 14.46 -0.46 6.91
N HIS A 100 15.28 0.55 7.19
CA HIS A 100 15.73 1.53 6.25
C HIS A 100 17.10 1.08 5.73
N VAL A 101 17.21 0.88 4.43
CA VAL A 101 18.39 0.32 3.79
C VAL A 101 18.90 1.32 2.77
N LYS A 102 20.20 1.61 2.80
CA LYS A 102 20.87 2.26 1.69
C LYS A 102 21.66 1.23 0.92
N VAL A 103 21.56 1.32 -0.39
CA VAL A 103 22.29 0.47 -1.32
C VAL A 103 23.03 1.33 -2.33
N GLU A 104 24.15 0.82 -2.81
CA GLU A 104 24.93 1.41 -3.89
C GLU A 104 24.93 0.45 -5.09
N ASP A 105 24.79 0.98 -6.30
CA ASP A 105 24.90 0.18 -7.52
C ASP A 105 26.31 0.21 -8.12
N GLU A 106 26.52 -0.56 -9.19
CA GLU A 106 27.80 -0.66 -9.90
C GLU A 106 28.31 0.67 -10.51
N THR A 107 27.44 1.67 -10.63
CA THR A 107 27.79 3.02 -11.11
C THR A 107 28.15 3.98 -9.98
N GLY A 108 27.99 3.55 -8.72
CA GLY A 108 28.15 4.38 -7.53
C GLY A 108 26.89 5.18 -7.18
N GLU A 109 25.73 4.86 -7.77
CA GLU A 109 24.47 5.53 -7.42
C GLU A 109 23.93 4.98 -6.10
N VAL A 110 23.70 5.87 -5.13
CA VAL A 110 23.15 5.50 -3.81
C VAL A 110 21.64 5.67 -3.80
N SER A 111 20.93 4.58 -3.50
CA SER A 111 19.47 4.54 -3.35
C SER A 111 19.07 4.15 -1.94
N GLY A 112 18.02 4.78 -1.42
CA GLY A 112 17.41 4.44 -0.13
C GLY A 112 16.08 3.71 -0.29
N PHE A 113 15.81 2.74 0.59
CA PHE A 113 14.56 2.00 0.65
C PHE A 113 14.12 1.78 2.09
N ILE A 114 12.81 1.81 2.33
CA ILE A 114 12.21 1.43 3.61
C ILE A 114 11.28 0.25 3.37
N ILE A 115 11.53 -0.88 4.04
CA ILE A 115 10.73 -2.09 3.86
C ILE A 115 9.49 -2.01 4.75
N VAL A 116 8.31 -1.90 4.17
CA VAL A 116 7.04 -1.71 4.89
C VAL A 116 5.95 -2.68 4.41
N GLY A 117 4.76 -2.59 4.99
CA GLY A 117 3.57 -3.31 4.55
C GLY A 117 3.10 -2.88 3.16
N GLU A 118 2.24 -3.68 2.53
CA GLU A 118 1.68 -3.32 1.21
C GLU A 118 0.86 -2.03 1.25
N ASP A 119 0.10 -1.81 2.32
CA ASP A 119 -0.75 -0.60 2.46
C ASP A 119 0.06 0.67 2.74
N GLU A 120 1.30 0.53 3.23
CA GLU A 120 2.22 1.63 3.53
C GLU A 120 3.16 1.96 2.37
N ALA A 121 3.22 1.09 1.37
CA ALA A 121 4.18 1.20 0.28
C ALA A 121 3.89 2.46 -0.56
N ASN A 122 4.91 3.29 -0.71
CA ASN A 122 4.86 4.53 -1.47
C ASN A 122 6.23 4.81 -2.08
N ILE A 123 6.32 4.67 -3.40
CA ILE A 123 7.58 4.85 -4.16
C ILE A 123 8.11 6.27 -4.01
N ALA A 124 7.24 7.28 -3.94
CA ALA A 124 7.66 8.68 -3.78
C ALA A 124 8.33 8.95 -2.42
N GLU A 125 8.06 8.11 -1.42
CA GLU A 125 8.67 8.16 -0.08
C GLU A 125 9.74 7.08 0.11
N HIS A 126 10.17 6.41 -0.96
CA HIS A 126 11.10 5.29 -0.91
C HIS A 126 10.62 4.09 -0.06
N LYS A 127 9.31 4.01 0.21
CA LYS A 127 8.69 2.90 0.93
C LYS A 127 8.32 1.79 -0.03
N VAL A 128 8.91 0.63 0.16
CA VAL A 128 8.70 -0.55 -0.67
C VAL A 128 8.00 -1.64 0.13
N SER A 129 7.00 -2.27 -0.48
CA SER A 129 6.34 -3.40 0.14
C SER A 129 7.33 -4.56 0.34
N TYR A 130 7.21 -5.25 1.47
CA TYR A 130 8.05 -6.41 1.79
C TYR A 130 7.96 -7.55 0.76
N ILE A 131 6.87 -7.63 -0.02
CA ILE A 131 6.71 -8.63 -1.09
C ILE A 131 7.38 -8.20 -2.41
N SER A 132 7.85 -6.95 -2.51
CA SER A 132 8.48 -6.44 -3.73
C SER A 132 9.78 -7.20 -4.05
N PRO A 133 10.19 -7.28 -5.34
CA PRO A 133 11.43 -7.96 -5.73
C PRO A 133 12.67 -7.41 -5.01
N ILE A 134 12.73 -6.09 -4.79
CA ILE A 134 13.84 -5.45 -4.08
C ILE A 134 13.85 -5.84 -2.60
N ALA A 135 12.71 -5.74 -1.91
CA ALA A 135 12.62 -6.10 -0.50
C ALA A 135 12.97 -7.58 -0.30
N ARG A 136 12.47 -8.48 -1.16
CA ARG A 136 12.79 -9.91 -1.12
C ARG A 136 14.28 -10.22 -1.34
N ALA A 137 14.97 -9.42 -2.16
CA ALA A 137 16.41 -9.57 -2.35
C ALA A 137 17.21 -9.12 -1.12
N LEU A 138 16.75 -8.05 -0.45
CA LEU A 138 17.43 -7.44 0.70
C LEU A 138 17.13 -8.13 2.03
N ILE A 139 15.94 -8.67 2.25
CA ILE A 139 15.54 -9.29 3.53
C ILE A 139 16.51 -10.41 3.92
N GLY A 140 16.98 -10.38 5.17
CA GLY A 140 17.92 -11.33 5.74
C GLY A 140 19.39 -11.04 5.44
N ARG A 141 19.68 -9.97 4.69
CA ARG A 141 21.05 -9.54 4.35
C ARG A 141 21.59 -8.54 5.36
N LYS A 142 22.90 -8.33 5.31
CA LYS A 142 23.63 -7.44 6.22
C LYS A 142 24.39 -6.38 5.44
N VAL A 143 24.87 -5.35 6.16
CA VAL A 143 25.80 -4.37 5.59
C VAL A 143 27.04 -5.09 5.05
N GLY A 144 27.43 -4.76 3.82
CA GLY A 144 28.51 -5.39 3.08
C GLY A 144 28.09 -6.55 2.16
N ASP A 145 26.84 -7.01 2.22
CA ASP A 145 26.35 -8.03 1.30
C ASP A 145 25.99 -7.41 -0.06
N SER A 146 26.29 -8.16 -1.13
CA SER A 146 25.85 -7.88 -2.49
C SER A 146 24.63 -8.71 -2.86
N VAL A 147 23.63 -8.10 -3.52
CA VAL A 147 22.45 -8.80 -4.03
C VAL A 147 22.10 -8.39 -5.46
N ILE A 148 21.38 -9.26 -6.16
CA ILE A 148 20.86 -8.97 -7.49
C ILE A 148 19.41 -8.54 -7.37
N TRP A 149 19.13 -7.29 -7.72
CA TRP A 149 17.76 -6.78 -7.85
C TRP A 149 17.21 -7.10 -9.25
N GLN A 150 16.22 -7.99 -9.28
CA GLN A 150 15.45 -8.31 -10.48
C GLN A 150 14.40 -7.22 -10.73
N ARG A 151 14.61 -6.41 -11.77
CA ARG A 151 13.69 -5.37 -12.23
C ARG A 151 13.35 -5.56 -13.72
N PRO A 152 12.20 -5.05 -14.20
CA PRO A 152 11.81 -5.14 -15.61
C PRO A 152 12.86 -4.54 -16.58
N ALA A 153 13.62 -3.55 -16.13
CA ALA A 153 14.69 -2.91 -16.90
C ALA A 153 15.99 -3.75 -16.99
N GLY A 154 16.01 -4.95 -16.40
CA GLY A 154 17.19 -5.81 -16.33
C GLY A 154 17.80 -5.85 -14.93
N ASN A 155 18.45 -6.97 -14.61
CA ASN A 155 19.07 -7.21 -13.32
C ASN A 155 20.09 -6.11 -12.98
N LEU A 156 20.07 -5.63 -11.74
CA LEU A 156 21.04 -4.69 -11.20
C LEU A 156 21.71 -5.30 -9.98
N GLN A 157 23.04 -5.30 -9.94
CA GLN A 157 23.76 -5.65 -8.72
C GLN A 157 23.81 -4.43 -7.81
N ILE A 158 23.48 -4.64 -6.55
CA ILE A 158 23.51 -3.60 -5.51
C ILE A 158 24.18 -4.13 -4.25
N ASP A 159 24.92 -3.24 -3.59
CA ASP A 159 25.64 -3.52 -2.36
C ASP A 159 24.99 -2.79 -1.19
N ILE A 160 24.79 -3.47 -0.07
CA ILE A 160 24.15 -2.88 1.12
C ILE A 160 25.21 -2.09 1.89
N ILE A 161 25.08 -0.77 1.90
CA ILE A 161 26.06 0.12 2.55
C ILE A 161 25.64 0.54 3.96
N GLU A 162 24.34 0.57 4.24
CA GLU A 162 23.81 1.01 5.53
C GLU A 162 22.47 0.34 5.84
N ILE A 163 22.28 -0.02 7.11
CA ILE A 163 20.99 -0.45 7.66
C ILE A 163 20.74 0.39 8.91
N HIS A 164 19.56 1.00 8.99
CA HIS A 164 19.08 1.61 10.22
C HIS A 164 17.58 1.33 10.39
N TYR A 165 17.10 1.44 11.62
CA TYR A 165 15.67 1.39 11.93
C TYR A 165 15.28 2.75 12.48
N GLY A 166 14.19 3.32 11.95
CA GLY A 166 13.63 4.56 12.46
C GLY A 166 13.26 4.38 13.94
N LYS A 167 13.73 5.28 14.81
CA LYS A 167 13.26 5.40 16.19
C LYS A 167 11.95 6.17 16.24
#